data_AF-A0A2V9UFB8-F1
#
_entry.id   AF-A0A2V9UFB8-F1
#
_cell.length_a   1.000
_cell.length_b   1.000
_cell.length_c   1.000
_cell.angle_alpha   90.00
_cell.angle_beta   90.00
_cell.angle_gamma   90.00
#
_symmetry.space_group_name_H-M   'P 1'
#
loop_
_entity.id
_entity.type
_entity.pdbx_description
1 polymer ?
#
loop_
_entity_poly.entity_id
_entity_poly.type
_entity_poly.pdbx_seq_one_letter_code
_entity_poly.pdbx_strand_id
1 'polypeptide(L)'
;MLATARLVLCFIRGRWCPFCVGQMEAMNLVLPEIEQAEAKLVAISPQTVKQSFFMHDQHKLRFPLLSDTGNQIARKFGLSHQVPELQQTVYRRAFVSLPFTNGDESWELPIPATFILDRDGTILYASANEDYTERPEPAAIVEFLKRML
;
A
#
# COMPACT_ATOMS: atom_id res chain seq x y z
N MET A 1 -12.42 -8.20 -8.56
CA MET A 1 -12.33 -7.88 -7.11
C MET A 1 -13.44 -6.93 -6.69
N LEU A 2 -13.55 -5.74 -7.32
CA LEU A 2 -14.57 -4.72 -7.02
C LEU A 2 -16.01 -5.20 -7.26
N ALA A 3 -16.27 -5.94 -8.34
CA ALA A 3 -17.63 -6.39 -8.68
C ALA A 3 -18.32 -7.28 -7.61
N THR A 4 -17.59 -7.82 -6.64
CA THR A 4 -18.13 -8.75 -5.63
C THR A 4 -18.01 -8.26 -4.19
N ALA A 5 -17.24 -7.22 -3.93
CA ALA A 5 -16.98 -6.69 -2.59
C ALA A 5 -16.39 -5.28 -2.68
N ARG A 6 -16.56 -4.49 -1.63
CA ARG A 6 -15.81 -3.22 -1.48
C ARG A 6 -14.32 -3.52 -1.40
N LEU A 7 -13.47 -2.55 -1.71
CA LEU A 7 -12.03 -2.73 -1.73
C LEU A 7 -11.34 -1.70 -0.86
N VAL A 8 -10.64 -2.16 0.17
CA VAL A 8 -9.60 -1.41 0.85
C VAL A 8 -8.32 -1.55 0.03
N LEU A 9 -7.84 -0.45 -0.54
CA LEU A 9 -6.64 -0.39 -1.36
C LEU A 9 -5.57 0.44 -0.66
N CYS A 10 -4.45 -0.19 -0.33
CA CYS A 10 -3.30 0.46 0.30
C CYS A 10 -2.14 0.64 -0.68
N PHE A 11 -1.74 1.88 -0.97
CA PHE A 11 -0.47 2.17 -1.63
C PHE A 11 0.64 2.17 -0.59
N ILE A 12 1.68 1.36 -0.82
CA ILE A 12 2.85 1.28 0.07
C ILE A 12 4.14 1.52 -0.73
N ARG A 13 5.17 2.05 -0.05
CA ARG A 13 6.48 2.31 -0.68
C ARG A 13 7.25 1.03 -0.99
N GLY A 14 7.20 0.07 -0.06
CA GLY A 14 7.80 -1.24 -0.23
C GLY A 14 8.28 -1.88 1.07
N ARG A 15 8.80 -3.11 0.97
CA ARG A 15 9.18 -3.98 2.10
C ARG A 15 10.35 -3.48 2.93
N TRP A 16 11.15 -2.57 2.39
CA TRP A 16 12.26 -1.92 3.09
C TRP A 16 11.77 -0.86 4.07
N CYS A 17 10.52 -0.38 3.94
CA CYS A 17 9.98 0.68 4.75
C CYS A 17 9.32 0.10 6.02
N PRO A 18 9.85 0.38 7.24
CA PRO A 18 9.30 -0.18 8.47
C PRO A 18 7.85 0.23 8.73
N PHE A 19 7.48 1.46 8.40
CA PHE A 19 6.08 1.92 8.51
C PHE A 19 5.13 1.19 7.54
N CYS A 20 5.61 0.77 6.38
CA CYS A 20 4.79 0.00 5.42
C CYS A 20 4.61 -1.41 5.93
N VAL A 21 5.67 -2.03 6.44
CA VAL A 21 5.62 -3.35 7.07
C VAL A 21 4.65 -3.34 8.25
N GLY A 22 4.83 -2.44 9.22
CA GLY A 22 3.97 -2.36 10.40
C GLY A 22 2.50 -2.09 10.05
N GLN A 23 2.23 -1.22 9.07
CA GLN A 23 0.86 -1.02 8.58
C GLN A 23 0.28 -2.30 7.98
N MET A 24 1.03 -3.04 7.15
CA MET A 24 0.53 -4.29 6.55
C MET A 24 0.31 -5.38 7.60
N GLU A 25 1.16 -5.49 8.62
CA GLU A 25 0.96 -6.41 9.75
C GLU A 25 -0.29 -6.05 10.55
N ALA A 26 -0.49 -4.76 10.88
CA ALA A 26 -1.66 -4.30 11.61
C ALA A 26 -2.96 -4.47 10.82
N MET A 27 -2.94 -4.19 9.51
CA MET A 27 -4.05 -4.49 8.61
C MET A 27 -4.32 -6.00 8.48
N ASN A 28 -3.26 -6.83 8.53
CA ASN A 28 -3.40 -8.28 8.53
C ASN A 28 -4.14 -8.78 9.78
N LEU A 29 -3.95 -8.15 10.94
CA LEU A 29 -4.65 -8.52 12.17
C LEU A 29 -6.17 -8.32 12.05
N VAL A 30 -6.61 -7.19 11.50
CA VAL A 30 -8.02 -6.81 11.36
C VAL A 30 -8.69 -7.29 10.07
N LEU A 31 -7.98 -8.08 9.25
CA LEU A 31 -8.50 -8.62 8.00
C LEU A 31 -9.86 -9.33 8.16
N PRO A 32 -10.10 -10.18 9.19
CA PRO A 32 -11.38 -10.86 9.36
C PRO A 32 -12.55 -9.88 9.51
N GLU A 33 -12.35 -8.75 10.20
CA GLU A 33 -13.37 -7.72 10.38
C GLU A 33 -13.64 -6.95 9.08
N ILE A 34 -12.60 -6.73 8.26
CA ILE A 34 -12.76 -6.17 6.91
C ILE A 34 -13.61 -7.13 6.04
N GLU A 35 -13.32 -8.43 6.08
CA GLU A 35 -14.05 -9.46 5.32
C GLU A 35 -15.50 -9.60 5.78
N GLN A 36 -15.75 -9.56 7.09
CA GLN A 36 -17.11 -9.55 7.67
C GLN A 36 -17.93 -8.34 7.22
N ALA A 37 -17.28 -7.20 6.94
CA ALA A 37 -17.92 -6.01 6.40
C ALA A 37 -18.10 -6.03 4.87
N GLU A 38 -18.04 -7.22 4.25
CA GLU A 38 -18.15 -7.44 2.80
C GLU A 38 -17.13 -6.65 1.97
N ALA A 39 -15.92 -6.48 2.52
CA ALA A 39 -14.81 -5.83 1.86
C ALA A 39 -13.61 -6.77 1.69
N LYS A 40 -12.74 -6.43 0.74
CA LYS A 40 -11.45 -7.09 0.51
C LYS A 40 -10.32 -6.11 0.75
N LEU A 41 -9.17 -6.60 1.18
CA LEU A 41 -7.96 -5.81 1.34
C LEU A 41 -6.94 -6.17 0.25
N VAL A 42 -6.29 -5.15 -0.31
CA VAL A 42 -5.16 -5.28 -1.23
C VAL A 42 -4.14 -4.20 -0.91
N ALA A 43 -2.86 -4.53 -1.02
CA ALA A 43 -1.83 -3.49 -1.09
C ALA A 43 -1.12 -3.51 -2.45
N ILE A 44 -0.63 -2.36 -2.88
CA ILE A 44 0.03 -2.15 -4.16
C ILE A 44 1.28 -1.29 -3.99
N SER A 45 2.33 -1.61 -4.73
CA SER A 45 3.63 -0.91 -4.66
C SER A 45 4.44 -1.10 -5.94
N PRO A 46 5.46 -0.26 -6.22
CA PRO A 46 6.34 -0.46 -7.37
C PRO A 46 7.28 -1.66 -7.26
N GLN A 47 7.29 -2.34 -6.11
CA GLN A 47 8.11 -3.52 -5.88
C GLN A 47 7.88 -4.57 -6.97
N THR A 48 8.96 -5.23 -7.40
CA THR A 48 8.84 -6.40 -8.28
C THR A 48 8.01 -7.49 -7.62
N VAL A 49 7.38 -8.36 -8.42
CA VAL A 49 6.61 -9.52 -7.94
C VAL A 49 7.41 -10.37 -6.94
N LYS A 50 8.72 -10.54 -7.18
CA LYS A 50 9.62 -11.29 -6.29
C LYS A 50 9.76 -10.63 -4.92
N GLN A 51 9.91 -9.30 -4.86
CA GLN A 51 10.02 -8.58 -3.59
C GLN A 51 8.69 -8.54 -2.84
N SER A 52 7.58 -8.37 -3.55
CA SER A 52 6.24 -8.50 -2.98
C SER A 52 6.00 -9.90 -2.40
N PHE A 53 6.41 -10.96 -3.09
CA PHE A 53 6.35 -12.32 -2.58
C PHE A 53 7.15 -12.49 -1.27
N PHE A 54 8.39 -12.00 -1.23
CA PHE A 54 9.20 -12.08 -0.01
C PHE A 54 8.55 -11.38 1.18
N MET A 55 7.98 -10.20 0.98
CA MET A 55 7.24 -9.50 2.03
C MET A 55 6.02 -10.29 2.49
N HIS A 56 5.22 -10.78 1.54
CA HIS A 56 4.03 -11.57 1.83
C HIS A 56 4.37 -12.82 2.65
N ASP A 57 5.37 -13.59 2.23
CA ASP A 57 5.78 -14.81 2.92
C ASP A 57 6.43 -14.54 4.27
N GLN A 58 7.32 -13.54 4.36
CA GLN A 58 8.03 -13.20 5.60
C GLN A 58 7.06 -12.75 6.70
N HIS A 59 6.04 -11.95 6.35
CA HIS A 59 5.08 -11.38 7.30
C HIS A 59 3.76 -12.15 7.37
N LYS A 60 3.66 -13.29 6.68
CA LYS A 60 2.46 -14.16 6.66
C LYS A 60 1.18 -13.37 6.38
N LEU A 61 1.27 -12.46 5.41
CA LEU A 61 0.14 -11.63 5.00
C LEU A 61 -0.91 -12.54 4.36
N ARG A 62 -2.19 -12.29 4.69
CA ARG A 62 -3.32 -13.09 4.20
C ARG A 62 -4.08 -12.43 3.05
N PHE A 63 -3.56 -11.32 2.55
CA PHE A 63 -4.12 -10.53 1.46
C PHE A 63 -3.05 -10.28 0.39
N PRO A 64 -3.44 -10.07 -0.88
CA PRO A 64 -2.49 -9.95 -1.98
C PRO A 64 -1.70 -8.64 -1.92
N LEU A 65 -0.42 -8.75 -2.30
CA LEU A 65 0.47 -7.63 -2.59
C LEU A 65 0.68 -7.53 -4.12
N LEU A 66 0.13 -6.48 -4.74
CA LEU A 66 0.24 -6.23 -6.18
C LEU A 66 1.49 -5.42 -6.51
N SER A 67 2.03 -5.67 -7.71
CA SER A 67 3.14 -4.91 -8.30
C SER A 67 2.58 -3.87 -9.27
N ASP A 68 2.92 -2.60 -9.03
CA ASP A 68 2.66 -1.46 -9.91
C ASP A 68 3.97 -1.04 -10.60
N THR A 69 4.43 -1.87 -11.52
CA THR A 69 5.73 -1.67 -12.17
C THR A 69 5.84 -0.27 -12.77
N GLY A 70 6.84 0.48 -12.31
CA GLY A 70 7.07 1.86 -12.72
C GLY A 70 6.02 2.86 -12.23
N ASN A 71 5.31 2.59 -11.13
CA ASN A 71 4.32 3.50 -10.51
C ASN A 71 3.19 3.96 -11.46
N GLN A 72 2.76 3.11 -12.40
CA GLN A 72 1.77 3.49 -13.41
C GLN A 72 0.39 3.77 -12.80
N ILE A 73 -0.06 2.95 -11.85
CA ILE A 73 -1.31 3.14 -11.13
C ILE A 73 -1.16 4.27 -10.11
N ALA A 74 -0.08 4.32 -9.35
CA ALA A 74 0.20 5.39 -8.41
C ALA A 74 0.18 6.78 -9.08
N ARG A 75 0.74 6.92 -10.29
CA ARG A 75 0.66 8.17 -11.08
C ARG A 75 -0.78 8.54 -11.44
N LYS A 76 -1.64 7.57 -11.80
CA LYS A 76 -3.06 7.84 -12.10
C LYS A 76 -3.84 8.31 -10.87
N PHE A 77 -3.42 7.90 -9.68
CA PHE A 77 -3.98 8.38 -8.41
C PHE A 77 -3.33 9.69 -7.93
N GLY A 78 -2.35 10.25 -8.68
CA GLY A 78 -1.64 11.46 -8.28
C GLY A 78 -0.67 11.26 -7.11
N LEU A 79 -0.23 10.02 -6.85
CA LEU A 79 0.56 9.66 -5.67
C LEU A 79 2.06 9.52 -5.96
N SER A 80 2.49 9.45 -7.22
CA SER A 80 3.92 9.25 -7.52
C SER A 80 4.71 10.53 -7.32
N HIS A 81 5.86 10.43 -6.68
CA HIS A 81 6.83 11.51 -6.60
C HIS A 81 8.24 11.01 -6.87
N GLN A 82 9.08 11.91 -7.36
CA GLN A 82 10.51 11.67 -7.49
C GLN A 82 11.20 11.77 -6.12
N VAL A 83 12.07 10.81 -5.81
CA VAL A 83 12.84 10.83 -4.56
C VAL A 83 14.01 11.82 -4.72
N PRO A 84 14.11 12.88 -3.88
CA PRO A 84 15.20 13.85 -4.00
C PRO A 84 16.56 13.21 -3.80
N GLU A 85 17.59 13.69 -4.52
CA GLU A 85 18.95 13.12 -4.52
C GLU A 85 19.57 12.96 -3.12
N LEU A 86 19.33 13.94 -2.23
CA LEU A 86 19.74 13.87 -0.84
C LEU A 86 19.12 12.67 -0.12
N GLN A 87 17.83 12.41 -0.34
CA GLN A 87 17.13 11.26 0.23
C GLN A 87 17.59 9.94 -0.41
N GLN A 88 17.90 9.93 -1.72
CA GLN A 88 18.50 8.77 -2.37
C GLN A 88 19.85 8.40 -1.72
N THR A 89 20.67 9.40 -1.42
CA THR A 89 21.95 9.21 -0.72
C THR A 89 21.75 8.58 0.65
N VAL A 90 20.75 9.04 1.42
CA VAL A 90 20.38 8.47 2.73
C VAL A 90 19.95 7.01 2.58
N TYR A 91 19.08 6.70 1.61
CA TYR A 91 18.64 5.32 1.36
C TYR A 91 19.80 4.39 1.00
N ARG A 92 20.72 4.83 0.14
CA ARG A 92 21.91 4.03 -0.19
C ARG A 92 22.80 3.75 1.03
N ARG A 93 22.99 4.75 1.91
CA ARG A 93 23.73 4.59 3.18
C ARG A 93 23.02 3.63 4.15
N ALA A 94 21.70 3.60 4.12
CA ALA A 94 20.88 2.65 4.87
C ALA A 94 20.73 1.29 4.19
N PHE A 95 21.52 1.00 3.13
CA PHE A 95 21.45 -0.23 2.33
C PHE A 95 20.07 -0.49 1.67
N VAL A 96 19.28 0.56 1.48
CA VAL A 96 18.03 0.51 0.71
C VAL A 96 18.33 0.79 -0.75
N SER A 97 18.14 -0.22 -1.60
CA SER A 97 18.24 -0.08 -3.06
C SER A 97 16.84 -0.10 -3.69
N LEU A 98 16.32 1.08 -4.03
CA LEU A 98 15.05 1.18 -4.76
C LEU A 98 15.12 0.50 -6.13
N PRO A 99 16.20 0.66 -6.93
CA PRO A 99 16.26 -0.01 -8.23
C PRO A 99 16.23 -1.53 -8.14
N PHE A 100 16.91 -2.10 -7.15
CA PHE A 100 16.83 -3.55 -6.91
C PHE A 100 15.43 -3.98 -6.45
N THR A 101 14.76 -3.16 -5.64
CA THR A 101 13.44 -3.50 -5.09
C THR A 101 12.34 -3.39 -6.14
N ASN A 102 12.36 -2.32 -6.92
CA ASN A 102 11.29 -1.93 -7.85
C ASN A 102 11.55 -2.44 -9.28
N GLY A 103 12.81 -2.74 -9.63
CA GLY A 103 13.19 -3.24 -10.94
C GLY A 103 13.36 -2.14 -11.99
N ASP A 104 13.51 -0.89 -11.59
CA ASP A 104 13.71 0.27 -12.46
C ASP A 104 14.60 1.35 -11.83
N GLU A 105 15.19 2.22 -12.64
CA GLU A 105 16.10 3.28 -12.17
C GLU A 105 15.42 4.64 -11.98
N SER A 106 14.08 4.70 -11.99
CA SER A 106 13.35 5.98 -11.98
C SER A 106 13.51 6.77 -10.69
N TRP A 107 13.83 6.09 -9.58
CA TRP A 107 13.80 6.65 -8.23
C TRP A 107 12.46 7.29 -7.85
N GLU A 108 11.36 6.73 -8.35
CA GLU A 108 10.01 7.15 -7.96
C GLU A 108 9.42 6.26 -6.87
N LEU A 109 8.69 6.89 -5.95
CA LEU A 109 7.91 6.22 -4.91
C LEU A 109 6.48 6.76 -4.86
N PRO A 110 5.51 5.92 -4.47
CA PRO A 110 4.18 6.39 -4.14
C PRO A 110 4.17 7.04 -2.75
N ILE A 111 3.43 8.15 -2.62
CA ILE A 111 2.89 8.62 -1.35
C ILE A 111 2.03 7.51 -0.76
N PRO A 112 2.26 7.06 0.49
CA PRO A 112 1.41 6.07 1.12
C PRO A 112 -0.03 6.56 1.19
N ALA A 113 -0.96 5.70 0.82
CA ALA A 113 -2.36 6.06 0.78
C ALA A 113 -3.25 4.86 1.08
N THR A 114 -4.44 5.12 1.61
CA THR A 114 -5.49 4.13 1.82
C THR A 114 -6.78 4.65 1.21
N PHE A 115 -7.36 3.86 0.32
CA PHE A 115 -8.65 4.13 -0.30
C PHE A 115 -9.64 3.04 0.09
N ILE A 116 -10.91 3.40 0.19
CA ILE A 116 -12.02 2.44 0.19
C ILE A 116 -12.83 2.71 -1.06
N LEU A 117 -12.92 1.72 -1.94
CA LEU A 117 -13.68 1.78 -3.18
C LEU A 117 -14.95 0.95 -3.04
N ASP A 118 -16.06 1.47 -3.56
CA ASP A 118 -17.30 0.71 -3.69
C ASP A 118 -17.22 -0.28 -4.86
N ARG A 119 -18.25 -1.12 -4.98
CA ARG A 119 -18.31 -2.22 -5.96
C ARG A 119 -18.28 -1.74 -7.42
N ASP A 120 -18.74 -0.52 -7.66
CA ASP A 120 -18.72 0.15 -8.96
C ASP A 120 -17.42 0.93 -9.23
N GLY A 121 -16.49 0.94 -8.28
CA GLY A 121 -15.22 1.66 -8.36
C GLY A 121 -15.26 3.09 -7.81
N THR A 122 -16.39 3.57 -7.28
CA THR A 122 -16.50 4.87 -6.63
C THR A 122 -15.61 4.93 -5.38
N ILE A 123 -14.84 6.01 -5.22
CA ILE A 123 -14.02 6.22 -4.01
C ILE A 123 -14.94 6.74 -2.89
N LEU A 124 -15.06 5.95 -1.82
CA LEU A 124 -15.87 6.25 -0.63
C LEU A 124 -15.05 6.90 0.48
N TYR A 125 -13.77 6.56 0.55
CA TYR A 125 -12.80 7.07 1.50
C TYR A 125 -11.44 7.22 0.82
N ALA A 126 -10.73 8.28 1.14
CA ALA A 126 -9.36 8.51 0.70
C ALA A 126 -8.54 9.14 1.83
N SER A 127 -7.36 8.60 2.06
CA SER A 127 -6.33 9.18 2.92
C SER A 127 -4.99 9.05 2.22
N ALA A 128 -4.30 10.17 2.00
CA ALA A 128 -2.95 10.23 1.46
C ALA A 128 -2.21 11.37 2.15
N ASN A 129 -1.01 11.11 2.66
CA ASN A 129 -0.21 12.10 3.39
C ASN A 129 1.25 12.03 2.95
N GLU A 130 1.83 13.19 2.62
CA GLU A 130 3.25 13.32 2.28
C GLU A 130 4.15 12.92 3.46
N ASP A 131 3.72 13.19 4.69
CA ASP A 131 4.29 12.54 5.86
C ASP A 131 3.86 11.08 5.88
N TYR A 132 4.74 10.24 5.35
CA TYR A 132 4.53 8.80 5.26
C TYR A 132 4.38 8.11 6.62
N THR A 133 4.59 8.79 7.74
CA THR A 133 4.37 8.25 9.09
C THR A 133 2.93 8.44 9.57
N GLU A 134 2.21 9.42 9.02
CA GLU A 134 0.80 9.66 9.32
C GLU A 134 -0.10 8.82 8.42
N ARG A 135 -0.86 7.91 9.03
CA ARG A 135 -1.72 6.96 8.32
C ARG A 135 -2.98 6.67 9.13
N PRO A 136 -4.08 6.27 8.48
CA PRO A 136 -5.24 5.84 9.22
C PRO A 136 -4.96 4.56 9.99
N GLU A 137 -5.40 4.53 11.24
CA GLU A 137 -5.38 3.32 12.06
C GLU A 137 -6.30 2.25 11.44
N PRO A 138 -5.92 0.96 11.45
CA PRO A 138 -6.75 -0.12 10.90
C PRO A 138 -8.17 -0.17 11.50
N ALA A 139 -8.31 0.18 12.79
CA ALA A 139 -9.61 0.26 13.46
C ALA A 139 -10.53 1.32 12.82
N ALA A 140 -9.98 2.46 12.37
CA ALA A 140 -10.77 3.50 11.71
C ALA A 140 -11.31 3.03 10.35
N ILE A 141 -10.52 2.21 9.63
CA ILE A 141 -10.95 1.59 8.36
C ILE A 141 -12.10 0.60 8.62
N VAL A 142 -11.97 -0.26 9.63
CA VAL A 142 -13.02 -1.21 10.01
C VAL A 142 -14.30 -0.49 10.44
N GLU A 143 -14.19 0.55 11.28
CA GLU A 143 -15.34 1.35 11.71
C GLU A 143 -16.03 2.05 10.54
N PHE A 144 -15.27 2.59 9.58
CA PHE A 144 -15.84 3.18 8.37
C PHE A 144 -16.65 2.14 7.59
N LEU A 145 -16.08 0.95 7.34
CA LEU A 145 -16.76 -0.12 6.60
C LEU A 145 -18.04 -0.60 7.30
N LYS A 146 -18.02 -0.76 8.62
CA LYS A 146 -19.18 -1.21 9.41
C LYS A 146 -20.35 -0.24 9.35
N ARG A 147 -20.11 1.06 9.16
CA ARG A 147 -21.16 2.07 9.01
C ARG A 147 -21.86 2.03 7.64
N MET A 148 -21.33 1.26 6.70
CA MET A 148 -21.86 1.11 5.33
C MET A 148 -22.62 -0.20 5.12
N LEU A 149 -22.78 -0.99 6.18
CA LEU A 149 -23.69 -2.14 6.27
C LEU A 149 -25.11 -1.64 6.55
#